data_AF-A0A6M0K6E2-F1
#
_entry.id   AF-A0A6M0K6E2-F1
#
_cell.length_a   1.000
_cell.length_b   1.000
_cell.length_c   1.000
_cell.angle_alpha   90.00
_cell.angle_beta   90.00
_cell.angle_gamma   90.00
#
_symmetry.space_group_name_H-M   'P 1'
#
loop_
_entity.id
_entity.type
_entity.pdbx_description
1 polymer ?
#
loop_
_entity_poly.entity_id
_entity_poly.type
_entity_poly.pdbx_seq_one_letter_code
_entity_poly.pdbx_strand_id
1 'polypeptide(L)' 'MAIEFMGYKPLEQDYKFWMVVNPATWLIPTFMVLILTALLVHVYAFSLEGQGFSAQPEAAPAVEAAAPAEAAPAE' A
#
# COMPACT_ATOMS: atom_id res chain seq x y z
N MET A 1 25.80 -12.21 2.49
CA MET A 1 26.83 -11.14 2.55
C MET A 1 26.36 -10.15 3.59
N ALA A 2 27.09 -9.99 4.70
CA ALA A 2 26.74 -8.97 5.70
C ALA A 2 26.90 -7.59 5.04
N ILE A 3 25.86 -6.77 5.08
CA ILE A 3 25.92 -5.39 4.59
C ILE A 3 26.64 -4.58 5.67
N GLU A 4 27.89 -4.24 5.43
CA GLU A 4 28.71 -3.42 6.32
C GLU A 4 29.24 -2.22 5.55
N PHE A 5 29.11 -1.03 6.14
CA PHE A 5 29.62 0.21 5.56
C PHE A 5 30.45 0.93 6.60
N MET A 6 31.77 1.08 6.39
CA MET A 6 32.66 1.78 7.34
C MET A 6 32.57 1.25 8.79
N GLY A 7 32.37 -0.06 8.96
CA GLY A 7 32.18 -0.69 10.28
C GLY A 7 30.79 -0.50 10.90
N TYR A 8 29.88 0.20 10.22
CA TYR A 8 28.47 0.27 10.56
C TYR A 8 27.73 -0.93 9.99
N LYS A 9 26.91 -1.56 10.84
CA LYS A 9 26.03 -2.68 10.50
C LYS A 9 24.57 -2.22 10.59
N PRO A 10 23.96 -1.74 9.50
CA PRO A 10 22.63 -1.14 9.54
C PRO A 10 21.59 -2.04 10.19
N LEU A 11 21.54 -3.31 9.78
CA LEU A 11 20.57 -4.28 10.27
C LEU A 11 20.68 -4.59 11.78
N GLU A 12 21.83 -4.33 12.40
CA GLU A 12 22.07 -4.55 13.83
C GLU A 12 22.07 -3.24 14.63
N GLN A 13 22.29 -2.10 13.99
CA GLN A 13 22.63 -0.83 14.65
C GLN A 13 21.75 0.36 14.25
N ASP A 14 20.79 0.20 13.33
CA ASP A 14 19.88 1.28 12.88
C ASP A 14 19.09 1.94 14.02
N TYR A 15 18.80 1.21 15.10
CA TYR A 15 18.15 1.79 16.28
C TYR A 15 18.94 2.96 16.88
N LYS A 16 20.27 3.02 16.65
CA LYS A 16 21.15 4.10 17.12
C LYS A 16 20.86 5.44 16.45
N PHE A 17 20.13 5.47 15.32
CA PHE A 17 19.65 6.70 14.69
C PHE A 17 18.92 7.61 15.70
N TRP A 18 18.15 7.02 16.61
CA TRP A 18 17.41 7.75 17.64
C TRP A 18 18.28 8.38 18.74
N MET A 19 19.58 8.09 18.78
CA MET A 19 20.52 8.79 19.69
C MET A 19 20.86 10.20 19.21
N VAL A 20 20.63 10.50 17.93
CA VAL A 20 20.91 11.81 17.32
C VAL A 20 19.63 12.53 16.92
N VAL A 21 18.55 11.79 16.71
CA VAL A 21 17.24 12.30 16.30
C VAL A 21 16.21 11.97 17.37
N ASN A 22 15.53 12.97 17.92
CA ASN A 22 14.46 12.74 18.89
C ASN A 22 13.21 12.20 18.17
N PRO A 23 12.77 10.95 18.45
CA PRO A 23 11.59 10.37 17.80
C PRO A 23 10.31 11.16 18.09
N ALA A 24 10.15 11.69 19.31
CA ALA A 24 8.95 12.42 19.70
C ALA A 24 8.80 13.74 18.92
N THR A 25 9.92 14.40 18.61
CA THR A 25 9.92 15.63 17.81
C THR A 25 9.58 15.36 16.34
N TRP A 26 10.04 14.23 15.79
CA TRP A 26 9.85 13.89 14.37
C TRP A 26 8.54 13.15 14.07
N LEU A 27 7.87 12.62 15.09
CA LEU A 27 6.59 11.94 14.96
C LEU A 27 5.49 12.89 14.45
N ILE A 28 5.43 14.12 14.95
CA ILE A 28 4.43 15.11 14.50
C ILE A 28 4.61 15.50 13.03
N PRO A 29 5.80 15.92 12.54
CA PRO A 29 6.04 16.16 11.11
C PRO A 29 5.69 14.95 10.23
N THR A 30 6.05 13.75 10.66
CA THR A 30 5.75 12.51 9.92
C THR A 30 4.24 12.32 9.76
N PHE A 31 3.47 12.49 10.84
CA PHE A 31 2.02 12.41 10.77
C PHE A 31 1.38 13.55 9.98
N MET A 32 1.94 14.75 10.02
CA MET A 32 1.47 15.85 9.17
C MET A 32 1.64 15.52 7.68
N VAL A 33 2.81 15.01 7.28
CA VAL A 33 3.05 14.57 5.89
C VAL A 33 2.12 13.42 5.51
N LEU A 34 1.94 12.44 6.39
CA LEU A 34 1.05 11.30 6.16
C LEU A 34 -0.41 11.75 5.95
N ILE A 35 -0.91 12.64 6.81
CA ILE A 35 -2.26 13.19 6.72
C ILE A 35 -2.41 13.99 5.43
N LEU A 36 -1.46 14.88 5.10
CA LEU A 36 -1.49 15.65 3.86
C LEU A 36 -1.50 14.73 2.63
N THR A 37 -0.66 13.69 2.64
CA THR A 37 -0.62 12.70 1.55
C THR A 37 -1.95 11.97 1.42
N ALA A 38 -2.52 11.51 2.54
CA ALA A 38 -3.82 10.84 2.55
C ALA A 38 -4.91 11.77 1.99
N LEU A 39 -4.98 13.03 2.44
CA LEU A 39 -5.96 13.99 1.93
C LEU A 39 -5.81 14.22 0.43
N LEU A 40 -4.57 14.41 -0.07
CA LEU A 40 -4.33 14.61 -1.50
C LEU A 40 -4.77 13.42 -2.34
N VAL A 41 -4.43 12.20 -1.90
CA VAL A 41 -4.85 10.97 -2.59
C VAL A 41 -6.36 10.86 -2.64
N HIS A 42 -7.05 11.12 -1.53
CA HIS A 42 -8.51 11.05 -1.50
C HIS A 42 -9.14 12.15 -2.34
N VAL A 43 -8.68 13.41 -2.24
CA VAL A 43 -9.18 14.52 -3.08
C VAL A 43 -9.05 14.19 -4.55
N TYR A 44 -7.89 13.65 -4.97
CA TYR A 44 -7.70 13.23 -6.35
C TYR A 44 -8.59 12.05 -6.73
N ALA A 45 -8.68 11.01 -5.90
CA ALA A 45 -9.56 9.87 -6.14
C ALA A 45 -11.03 10.31 -6.30
N PHE A 46 -11.53 11.21 -5.44
CA PHE A 46 -12.88 11.77 -5.53
C PHE A 46 -13.11 12.65 -6.76
N SER A 47 -12.05 13.17 -7.38
CA SER A 47 -12.15 13.93 -8.64
C SER A 47 -12.35 13.04 -9.87
N LEU A 48 -12.05 11.74 -9.77
CA LEU A 48 -12.23 10.79 -10.85
C LEU A 48 -13.68 10.30 -10.91
N GLU A 49 -14.19 10.14 -12.13
CA GLU A 49 -15.51 9.55 -12.36
C GLU A 49 -15.56 8.11 -11.81
N GLY A 50 -16.66 7.74 -11.13
CA GLY A 50 -16.83 6.38 -10.62
C GLY A 50 -15.93 5.99 -9.43
N GLN A 51 -15.26 6.94 -8.78
CA GLN A 51 -14.44 6.69 -7.58
C GLN A 51 -14.95 7.40 -6.32
N GLY A 52 -16.04 8.17 -6.44
CA GLY A 52 -16.68 8.83 -5.29
C GLY A 52 -17.52 7.90 -4.42
N PHE A 53 -18.00 8.39 -3.28
CA PHE A 53 -18.85 7.60 -2.37
C PHE A 53 -20.16 7.12 -3.02
N SER A 54 -20.59 7.80 -4.08
CA SER A 54 -21.77 7.45 -4.89
C SER A 54 -21.44 6.60 -6.11
N ALA A 55 -20.18 6.16 -6.27
CA ALA A 55 -19.81 5.26 -7.34
C ALA A 55 -20.59 3.94 -7.20
N GLN A 56 -21.37 3.63 -8.23
CA GLN A 56 -21.87 2.26 -8.40
C GLN A 56 -20.64 1.36 -8.60
N PRO A 57 -20.53 0.23 -7.90
CA PRO A 57 -19.49 -0.73 -8.20
C PRO A 57 -19.65 -1.10 -9.68
N GLU A 58 -18.63 -0.82 -10.48
CA GLU A 58 -18.54 -1.40 -11.81
C GLU A 58 -18.58 -2.91 -11.58
N ALA A 59 -19.65 -3.55 -12.05
CA ALA A 59 -19.85 -4.97 -11.85
C ALA A 59 -18.57 -5.65 -12.32
N ALA A 60 -17.83 -6.25 -11.37
CA ALA A 60 -16.63 -7.00 -11.70
C ALA A 60 -17.01 -7.88 -12.90
N PRO A 61 -16.25 -7.87 -14.01
CA PRO A 61 -16.57 -8.71 -15.14
C PRO A 61 -16.71 -10.10 -14.55
N ALA A 62 -17.91 -10.66 -14.65
CA ALA A 62 -18.15 -12.03 -14.27
C ALA A 62 -17.09 -12.78 -15.04
N VAL A 63 -16.09 -13.30 -14.33
CA VAL A 63 -15.21 -14.32 -14.89
C VAL A 63 -16.22 -15.39 -15.27
N GLU A 64 -16.51 -15.43 -16.57
CA GLU A 64 -17.38 -16.42 -17.18
C GLU A 64 -16.87 -17.73 -16.62
N ALA A 65 -17.63 -18.30 -15.68
CA ALA A 65 -17.39 -19.63 -15.21
C ALA A 65 -17.40 -20.44 -16.50
N ALA A 66 -16.22 -20.90 -16.91
CA ALA A 66 -16.06 -21.72 -18.10
C ALA A 66 -17.22 -22.70 -18.12
N ALA A 67 -18.02 -22.62 -19.19
CA ALA A 67 -19.18 -23.47 -19.40
C ALA A 67 -18.86 -24.90 -18.95
N PRO A 68 -19.79 -25.60 -18.26
CA PRO A 68 -19.53 -26.95 -17.78
C PRO A 68 -19.04 -27.76 -18.97
N ALA A 69 -17.78 -28.19 -18.91
CA ALA A 69 -17.21 -29.05 -19.92
C ALA A 69 -18.12 -30.27 -20.01
N GLU A 70 -18.79 -30.37 -21.15
CA GLU A 70 -19.62 -31.49 -21.56
C GLU A 70 -18.73 -32.75 -21.50
N ALA A 71 -18.76 -33.44 -20.37
CA ALA A 71 -18.20 -34.77 -20.24
C ALA A 71 -19.15 -35.74 -20.96
N ALA A 72 -18.80 -36.01 -22.21
CA ALA A 72 -19.35 -37.07 -23.03
C ALA A 72 -19.40 -38.42 -22.26
N PRO A 73 -20.39 -39.28 -22.55
CA PRO A 73 -20.57 -40.53 -21.82
C PRO A 73 -19.41 -41.50 -22.07
N ALA A 74 -19.15 -42.31 -21.05
CA ALA A 74 -18.11 -43.33 -21.00
C ALA A 74 -18.25 -44.41 -22.08
N GLU A 75 -17.10 -44.82 -22.64
CA GLU A 75 -16.84 -46.17 -23.14
C GLU A 75 -15.45 -46.63 -22.67
#